data_AF-A0A818R1E0-F1
#
_entry.id   AF-A0A818R1E0-F1
#
_cell.length_a   1.000
_cell.length_b   1.000
_cell.length_c   1.000
_cell.angle_alpha   90.00
_cell.angle_beta   90.00
_cell.angle_gamma   90.00
#
_symmetry.space_group_name_H-M   'P 1'
#
loop_
_entity.id
_entity.type
_entity.pdbx_description
1 polymer ?
#
loop_
_entity_poly.entity_id
_entity_poly.type
_entity_poly.pdbx_seq_one_letter_code
_entity_poly.pdbx_strand_id
1 'polypeptide(L)'
;MMNEIECCESVIHCACNLDWPKMRLFVQVLDDSTDERAIALVDQCVDKWSRNGIQIDTIRRPIREGFKAGSMQHGMTFMTNAAYIVIFDADFLPTADFLLQTVPTLIQDPLVAFVQARWTFTNTKEQGGNN
;
A
#
# COMPACT_ATOMS: atom_id res chain seq x y z
N MET A 1 -1.27 -4.79 -6.45
CA MET A 1 -0.84 -6.19 -6.34
C MET A 1 -1.21 -6.94 -7.60
N MET A 2 -0.35 -7.84 -8.03
CA MET A 2 -0.41 -8.75 -9.16
C MET A 2 0.31 -10.06 -8.79
N ASN A 3 -0.38 -10.95 -8.06
CA ASN A 3 0.09 -12.28 -7.63
C ASN A 3 1.31 -12.29 -6.66
N GLU A 4 1.61 -11.22 -5.92
CA GLU A 4 2.77 -11.18 -5.01
C GLU A 4 2.52 -11.83 -3.64
N ILE A 5 2.33 -13.15 -3.63
CA ILE A 5 2.05 -13.95 -2.43
C ILE A 5 3.10 -13.74 -1.32
N GLU A 6 4.38 -13.59 -1.68
CA GLU A 6 5.49 -13.54 -0.74
C GLU A 6 5.57 -12.24 0.07
N CYS A 7 5.04 -11.14 -0.46
CA CYS A 7 5.13 -9.82 0.18
C CYS A 7 3.78 -9.19 0.53
N CYS A 8 2.66 -9.70 0.00
CA CYS A 8 1.35 -9.06 0.20
C CYS A 8 0.97 -8.91 1.68
N GLU A 9 1.19 -9.92 2.52
CA GLU A 9 0.88 -9.84 3.95
C GLU A 9 1.74 -8.76 4.62
N SER A 10 3.04 -8.74 4.33
CA SER A 10 4.00 -7.81 4.93
C SER A 10 3.66 -6.36 4.60
N VAL A 11 3.37 -6.04 3.34
CA VAL A 11 3.04 -4.66 2.94
C VAL A 11 1.68 -4.22 3.50
N ILE A 12 0.66 -5.10 3.50
CA ILE A 12 -0.65 -4.79 4.12
C ILE A 12 -0.47 -4.56 5.62
N HIS A 13 0.34 -5.39 6.28
CA HIS A 13 0.67 -5.24 7.70
C HIS A 13 1.33 -3.89 7.98
N CYS A 14 2.37 -3.51 7.22
CA CYS A 14 3.03 -2.21 7.38
C CYS A 14 2.06 -1.04 7.14
N ALA A 15 1.25 -1.09 6.08
CA ALA A 15 0.27 -0.05 5.76
C ALA A 15 -0.78 0.14 6.87
N CYS A 16 -1.29 -0.95 7.45
CA CYS A 16 -2.25 -0.90 8.56
C CYS A 16 -1.63 -0.40 9.87
N ASN A 17 -0.32 -0.58 10.04
CA ASN A 17 0.44 -0.20 11.23
C ASN A 17 1.10 1.17 11.16
N LEU A 18 0.82 1.98 10.13
CA LEU A 18 1.28 3.36 10.10
C LEU A 18 0.82 4.13 11.34
N ASP A 19 1.73 4.94 11.88
CA ASP A 19 1.55 5.80 13.04
C ASP A 19 0.72 7.02 12.65
N TRP A 20 -0.59 6.79 12.57
CA TRP A 20 -1.60 7.78 12.25
C TRP A 20 -2.88 7.47 13.02
N PRO A 21 -3.70 8.48 13.38
CA PRO A 21 -4.99 8.22 14.02
C PRO A 21 -5.81 7.25 13.17
N LYS A 22 -6.16 6.08 13.72
CA LYS A 22 -6.76 4.98 12.93
C LYS A 22 -8.10 5.37 12.28
N MET A 23 -8.89 6.23 12.94
CA MET A 23 -10.12 6.81 12.37
C MET A 23 -9.89 7.74 11.18
N ARG A 24 -8.65 8.16 10.92
CA ARG A 24 -8.24 9.03 9.81
C ARG A 24 -7.35 8.29 8.81
N LEU A 25 -7.19 6.98 8.97
CA LEU A 25 -6.41 6.13 8.09
C LEU A 25 -7.38 5.20 7.34
N PHE A 26 -7.33 5.28 6.02
CA PHE A 26 -8.04 4.37 5.12
C PHE A 26 -7.03 3.69 4.21
N VAL A 27 -7.09 2.36 4.13
CA VAL A 27 -6.19 1.55 3.31
C VAL A 27 -6.97 0.92 2.17
N GLN A 28 -6.49 1.07 0.94
CA GLN A 28 -7.02 0.34 -0.20
C GLN A 28 -5.95 -0.63 -0.71
N VAL A 29 -6.30 -1.90 -0.81
CA VAL A 29 -5.48 -2.90 -1.51
C VAL A 29 -5.99 -3.00 -2.93
N LEU A 30 -5.28 -2.39 -3.88
CA LEU A 30 -5.59 -2.49 -5.30
C LEU A 30 -5.04 -3.82 -5.83
N ASP A 31 -5.92 -4.78 -6.08
CA ASP A 31 -5.55 -6.15 -6.41
C ASP A 31 -6.02 -6.54 -7.83
N ASP A 32 -5.05 -6.76 -8.72
CA ASP A 32 -5.26 -7.24 -10.09
C ASP A 32 -4.89 -8.72 -10.25
N SER A 33 -4.65 -9.43 -9.14
CA SER A 33 -4.23 -10.83 -9.14
C SER A 33 -5.23 -11.74 -9.87
N THR A 34 -4.70 -12.81 -10.45
CA THR A 34 -5.46 -13.89 -11.09
C THR A 34 -5.18 -15.25 -10.48
N ASP A 35 -4.11 -15.39 -9.69
CA ASP A 35 -3.85 -16.58 -8.88
C ASP A 35 -4.82 -16.58 -7.69
N GLU A 36 -5.65 -17.63 -7.59
CA GLU A 36 -6.65 -17.78 -6.54
C GLU A 36 -6.05 -17.75 -5.13
N ARG A 37 -4.81 -18.23 -4.97
CA ARG A 37 -4.12 -18.22 -3.66
C ARG A 37 -3.73 -16.80 -3.28
N ALA A 38 -3.29 -15.99 -4.24
CA ALA A 38 -2.96 -14.59 -4.00
C ALA A 38 -4.22 -13.80 -3.61
N ILE A 39 -5.32 -14.02 -4.34
CA ILE A 39 -6.63 -13.40 -4.06
C ILE A 39 -7.09 -13.77 -2.64
N ALA A 40 -7.09 -15.06 -2.30
CA ALA A 40 -7.53 -15.55 -1.00
C ALA A 40 -6.66 -14.99 0.14
N LEU A 41 -5.35 -14.87 -0.07
CA LEU A 41 -4.44 -14.32 0.93
C LEU A 41 -4.67 -12.82 1.18
N VAL A 42 -4.88 -12.04 0.12
CA VAL A 42 -5.24 -10.62 0.23
C VAL A 42 -6.55 -10.45 0.99
N ASP A 43 -7.58 -11.22 0.63
CA ASP A 43 -8.89 -11.15 1.27
C ASP A 43 -8.82 -11.53 2.75
N GLN A 44 -8.08 -12.58 3.09
CA GLN A 44 -7.83 -12.96 4.48
C GLN A 44 -7.13 -11.86 5.28
N CYS A 45 -6.14 -11.18 4.69
CA CYS A 45 -5.43 -10.08 5.33
C CYS A 45 -6.35 -8.88 5.58
N VAL A 46 -7.13 -8.48 4.57
CA VAL A 46 -8.09 -7.37 4.67
C VAL A 46 -9.16 -7.67 5.72
N ASP A 47 -9.73 -8.87 5.71
CA ASP A 47 -10.68 -9.34 6.71
C ASP A 47 -10.14 -9.28 8.13
N LYS A 48 -8.90 -9.74 8.34
CA LYS A 48 -8.21 -9.72 9.63
C LYS A 48 -8.08 -8.29 10.16
N TRP A 49 -7.64 -7.36 9.31
CA TRP A 49 -7.41 -5.97 9.70
C TRP A 49 -8.72 -5.18 9.89
N SER A 50 -9.72 -5.44 9.05
CA SER A 50 -11.06 -4.89 9.19
C SER A 50 -11.69 -5.27 10.53
N ARG A 51 -11.59 -6.55 10.95
CA ARG A 51 -12.04 -7.01 12.28
C ARG A 51 -11.27 -6.37 13.44
N ASN A 52 -10.05 -5.89 13.21
CA ASN A 52 -9.26 -5.14 14.19
C ASN A 52 -9.54 -3.63 14.18
N GLY A 53 -10.56 -3.17 13.44
CA GLY A 53 -11.02 -1.79 13.44
C GLY A 53 -10.25 -0.86 12.51
N ILE A 54 -9.44 -1.39 11.59
CA ILE A 54 -8.83 -0.59 10.52
C ILE A 54 -9.83 -0.45 9.38
N GLN A 55 -9.99 0.76 8.85
CA GLN A 55 -10.75 0.97 7.62
C GLN A 55 -9.89 0.50 6.45
N ILE A 56 -10.16 -0.70 5.93
CA ILE A 56 -9.41 -1.31 4.83
C ILE A 56 -10.36 -2.06 3.90
N ASP A 57 -10.15 -1.91 2.60
CA ASP A 57 -10.90 -2.59 1.55
C ASP A 57 -9.99 -3.12 0.45
N THR A 58 -10.38 -4.23 -0.17
CA THR A 58 -9.78 -4.71 -1.42
C THR A 58 -10.57 -4.17 -2.60
N ILE A 59 -9.88 -3.54 -3.56
CA ILE A 59 -10.48 -3.07 -4.80
C ILE A 59 -9.94 -3.89 -5.96
N ARG A 60 -10.85 -4.55 -6.68
CA ARG A 60 -10.55 -5.32 -7.89
C ARG A 60 -11.33 -4.73 -9.06
N ARG A 61 -10.63 -4.48 -10.16
CA ARG A 61 -11.25 -3.90 -11.36
C ARG A 61 -11.74 -4.99 -12.32
N PRO A 62 -12.83 -4.73 -13.05
CA PRO A 62 -13.37 -5.70 -14.02
C PRO A 62 -12.50 -5.84 -15.27
N ILE A 63 -11.76 -4.79 -15.66
CA ILE A 63 -10.95 -4.75 -16.88
C ILE A 63 -9.55 -4.23 -16.55
N ARG A 64 -8.53 -4.96 -17.00
CA ARG A 64 -7.11 -4.68 -16.72
C ARG A 64 -6.45 -3.82 -17.80
N GLU A 65 -6.94 -2.60 -17.98
CA GLU A 65 -6.36 -1.62 -18.91
C GLU A 65 -5.48 -0.57 -18.22
N GLY A 66 -4.42 -0.09 -18.85
CA GLY A 66 -3.57 0.98 -18.28
C GLY A 66 -2.71 0.56 -17.07
N PHE A 67 -2.54 -0.75 -16.82
CA PHE A 67 -1.63 -1.31 -15.80
C PHE A 67 -1.80 -0.64 -14.42
N LYS A 68 -0.70 -0.19 -13.80
CA LYS A 68 -0.68 0.48 -12.49
C LYS A 68 -1.51 1.77 -12.49
N ALA A 69 -1.38 2.58 -13.54
CA ALA A 69 -2.13 3.83 -13.66
C ALA A 69 -3.64 3.60 -13.72
N GLY A 70 -4.09 2.60 -14.49
CA GLY A 70 -5.51 2.24 -14.57
C GLY A 70 -6.04 1.63 -13.27
N SER A 71 -5.22 0.85 -12.56
CA SER A 71 -5.59 0.30 -11.24
C SER A 71 -5.80 1.43 -10.23
N MET A 72 -4.87 2.39 -10.17
CA MET A 72 -5.00 3.58 -9.32
C MET A 72 -6.20 4.44 -9.69
N GLN A 73 -6.42 4.70 -10.99
CA GLN A 73 -7.57 5.46 -11.45
C GLN A 73 -8.90 4.81 -11.03
N HIS A 74 -8.98 3.48 -11.10
CA HIS A 74 -10.16 2.76 -10.62
C HIS A 74 -10.29 2.83 -9.09
N GLY A 75 -9.21 2.65 -8.33
CA GLY A 75 -9.22 2.79 -6.88
C GLY A 75 -9.71 4.16 -6.39
N MET A 76 -9.31 5.22 -7.09
CA MET A 76 -9.72 6.59 -6.80
C MET A 76 -11.24 6.81 -6.88
N THR A 77 -11.99 6.01 -7.66
CA THR A 77 -13.45 6.15 -7.72
C THR A 77 -14.16 5.70 -6.43
N PHE A 78 -13.45 4.97 -5.56
CA PHE A 78 -13.97 4.49 -4.27
C PHE A 78 -13.45 5.33 -3.09
N MET A 79 -12.48 6.22 -3.31
CA MET A 79 -11.99 7.08 -2.25
C MET A 79 -13.00 8.19 -1.95
N THR A 80 -13.26 8.42 -0.65
CA THR A 80 -14.08 9.54 -0.20
C THR A 80 -13.30 10.39 0.79
N ASN A 81 -13.23 11.71 0.54
CA ASN A 81 -12.75 12.73 1.48
C ASN A 81 -11.35 12.52 2.09
N ALA A 82 -10.38 11.99 1.33
CA ALA A 82 -8.98 11.96 1.74
C ALA A 82 -8.27 13.28 1.42
N ALA A 83 -7.59 13.89 2.41
CA ALA A 83 -6.80 15.09 2.20
C ALA A 83 -5.44 14.80 1.54
N TYR A 84 -4.90 13.60 1.79
CA TYR A 84 -3.62 13.14 1.28
C TYR A 84 -3.74 11.69 0.82
N ILE A 85 -2.99 11.34 -0.21
CA ILE A 85 -2.91 9.97 -0.75
C ILE A 85 -1.45 9.55 -0.70
N VAL A 86 -1.20 8.36 -0.18
CA VAL A 86 0.10 7.69 -0.23
C VAL A 86 -0.05 6.42 -1.04
N ILE A 87 0.97 6.12 -1.85
CA ILE A 87 0.98 4.95 -2.73
C ILE A 87 2.22 4.13 -2.38
N PHE A 88 2.01 2.86 -2.05
CA PHE A 88 3.07 1.89 -1.84
C PHE A 88 3.00 0.81 -2.92
N ASP A 89 4.17 0.44 -3.46
CA ASP A 89 4.29 -0.77 -4.26
C ASP A 89 4.19 -2.02 -3.38
N ALA A 90 3.80 -3.14 -3.97
CA ALA A 90 3.53 -4.38 -3.22
C ALA A 90 4.78 -4.93 -2.50
N ASP A 91 5.97 -4.58 -2.97
CA ASP A 91 7.27 -4.96 -2.42
C ASP A 91 7.91 -3.89 -1.54
N PHE A 92 7.26 -2.74 -1.33
CA PHE A 92 7.75 -1.67 -0.50
C PHE A 92 7.16 -1.74 0.92
N LEU A 93 8.03 -1.92 1.92
CA LEU A 93 7.64 -1.99 3.33
C LEU A 93 7.88 -0.62 4.01
N PRO A 94 6.86 0.24 4.16
CA PRO A 94 7.03 1.52 4.84
C PRO A 94 7.33 1.30 6.34
N THR A 95 8.15 2.20 6.90
CA THR A 95 8.28 2.31 8.36
C THR A 95 6.99 2.89 8.96
N ALA A 96 6.70 2.55 10.21
CA ALA A 96 5.45 2.99 10.87
C ALA A 96 5.31 4.53 10.88
N ASP A 97 6.42 5.24 11.05
CA ASP A 97 6.48 6.69 11.11
C ASP A 97 6.45 7.41 9.74
N PHE A 98 6.30 6.68 8.63
CA PHE A 98 6.36 7.23 7.27
C PHE A 98 5.44 8.45 7.06
N LEU A 99 4.19 8.39 7.54
CA LEU A 99 3.25 9.51 7.42
C LEU A 99 3.65 10.71 8.28
N LEU A 100 4.24 10.46 9.46
CA LEU A 100 4.75 11.52 10.33
C LEU A 100 5.95 12.23 9.71
N GLN A 101 6.75 11.53 8.91
CA GLN A 101 7.89 12.13 8.21
C GLN A 101 7.51 12.88 6.92
N THR A 102 6.41 12.49 6.26
CA THR A 102 6.06 12.99 4.90
C THR A 102 4.92 14.00 4.89
N VAL A 103 3.84 13.76 5.63
CA VAL A 103 2.64 14.61 5.62
C VAL A 103 2.92 16.03 6.12
N PRO A 104 3.74 16.28 7.17
CA PRO A 104 4.02 17.64 7.62
C PRO A 104 4.62 18.54 6.54
N THR A 105 5.47 18.00 5.64
CA THR A 105 6.04 18.77 4.53
C THR A 105 4.96 19.29 3.58
N LEU A 106 3.91 18.50 3.32
CA LEU A 106 2.77 18.90 2.49
C LEU A 106 1.85 19.91 3.20
N ILE A 107 1.79 19.88 4.53
CA ILE A 107 0.98 20.84 5.32
C ILE A 107 1.69 22.19 5.41
N GLN A 108 3.02 22.19 5.54
CA GLN A 108 3.81 23.39 5.80
C GLN A 108 3.92 24.31 4.58
N ASP A 109 3.95 23.75 3.37
CA ASP A 109 4.08 24.53 2.14
C ASP A 109 2.96 24.18 1.15
N PRO A 110 1.99 25.09 0.92
CA PRO A 110 0.89 24.86 -0.02
C PRO A 110 1.34 24.80 -1.49
N LEU A 111 2.59 25.15 -1.81
CA LEU A 111 3.16 25.01 -3.15
C LEU A 111 3.74 23.60 -3.41
N VAL A 112 3.89 22.76 -2.38
CA VAL A 112 4.40 21.39 -2.52
C VAL A 112 3.24 20.45 -2.83
N ALA A 113 3.26 19.87 -4.03
CA ALA A 113 2.22 18.95 -4.49
C ALA A 113 2.49 17.47 -4.17
N PHE A 114 3.75 17.07 -3.96
CA PHE A 114 4.11 15.69 -3.65
C PHE A 114 5.43 15.60 -2.86
N VAL A 115 5.55 14.52 -2.08
CA VAL A 115 6.78 14.14 -1.38
C VAL A 115 7.16 12.74 -1.84
N GLN A 116 8.42 12.55 -2.23
CA GLN A 116 8.94 11.25 -2.62
C GLN A 116 10.01 10.79 -1.62
N ALA A 117 9.74 9.66 -0.97
CA ALA A 117 10.73 9.01 -0.12
C ALA A 117 11.73 8.20 -0.95
N ARG A 118 12.94 8.03 -0.42
CA ARG A 118 13.98 7.21 -1.06
C ARG A 118 13.57 5.73 -1.05
N TRP A 119 13.76 5.08 -2.19
CA TRP A 119 13.66 3.63 -2.30
C TRP A 119 14.93 2.96 -1.77
N THR A 120 14.78 2.06 -0.80
CA THR A 120 15.89 1.29 -0.26
C THR A 120 15.50 -0.18 -0.24
N PHE A 121 16.31 -1.03 -0.88
CA PHE A 121 16.06 -2.47 -0.94
C PHE A 121 16.53 -3.14 0.35
N THR A 122 15.69 -4.00 0.92
CA THR A 122 16.04 -4.85 2.08
C THR A 122 16.85 -6.08 1.70
N ASN A 123 17.08 -6.34 0.41
CA ASN A 123 17.91 -7.46 -0.05
C ASN A 123 19.39 -7.05 -0.16
N THR A 124 20.11 -7.18 0.95
CA THR A 124 21.56 -7.37 0.95
C THR A 124 21.86 -8.85 1.20
N LYS A 125 21.39 -9.74 0.32
CA LYS A 125 22.10 -11.02 0.15
C LYS A 125 23.18 -10.77 -0.89
N GLU A 126 24.35 -10.40 -0.38
CA GLU A 126 25.61 -10.68 -1.04
C GLU A 126 25.53 -12.08 -1.64
N GLN A 127 25.60 -12.19 -2.96
CA GLN A 127 26.19 -13.39 -3.56
C GLN A 127 27.68 -13.32 -3.22
N GLY A 128 27.99 -13.63 -1.96
CA GLY A 128 29.33 -13.99 -1.54
C GLY A 128 29.70 -15.24 -2.31
N GLY A 129 30.50 -15.06 -3.36
CA GLY A 129 31.24 -16.15 -3.95
C GLY A 129 32.01 -16.85 -2.85
N ASN A 130 31.77 -18.14 -2.70
CA ASN A 130 32.60 -19.01 -1.90
C ASN A 130 33.17 -20.08 -2.83
N ASN A 131 34.48 -19.92 -3.07
CA ASN A 131 35.52 -20.90 -3.39
C ASN A 131 35.21 -22.03 -4.36
#